data_AF-A0AAW4BN71-F1
#
_entry.id   AF-A0AAW4BN71-F1
#
_cell.length_a   1.000
_cell.length_b   1.000
_cell.length_c   1.000
_cell.angle_alpha   90.00
_cell.angle_beta   90.00
_cell.angle_gamma   90.00
#
_symmetry.space_group_name_H-M   'P 1'
#
loop_
_entity.id
_entity.type
_entity.pdbx_description
1 polymer ?
#
loop_
_entity_poly.entity_id
_entity_poly.type
_entity_poly.pdbx_seq_one_letter_code
_entity_poly.pdbx_strand_id
1 'polypeptide(L)'
;ELVPNKPEGVNQYLDLITYVTDRPGHDVRYAIDASKIERELGWKPEETFESGIRKTVEWYLNNKQWWSRVLDGSYAGERLGGALGPVVTEKEIK
;
A
#
# COMPACT_ATOMS: atom_id res chain seq x y z
N GLU A 1 14.79 -10.72 9.28
CA GLU A 1 14.32 -12.11 9.35
C GLU A 1 14.03 -12.66 7.95
N LEU A 2 13.12 -12.05 7.16
CA LEU A 2 12.83 -12.49 5.78
C LEU A 2 13.87 -12.02 4.74
N VAL A 3 14.39 -10.80 4.90
CA VAL A 3 15.57 -10.30 4.16
C VAL A 3 16.52 -9.72 5.21
N PRO A 4 17.57 -10.46 5.60
CA PRO A 4 18.39 -10.08 6.76
C PRO A 4 19.43 -9.00 6.43
N ASN A 5 19.80 -8.87 5.16
CA ASN A 5 20.84 -7.96 4.71
C ASN A 5 20.24 -6.58 4.44
N LYS A 6 20.79 -5.56 5.13
CA LYS A 6 20.44 -4.16 4.87
C LYS A 6 21.02 -3.72 3.53
N PRO A 7 20.36 -2.79 2.82
CA PRO A 7 20.96 -2.11 1.69
C PRO A 7 22.25 -1.38 2.07
N GLU A 8 23.15 -1.20 1.12
CA GLU A 8 24.36 -0.41 1.32
C GLU A 8 24.01 1.03 1.72
N GLY A 9 24.73 1.58 2.70
CA GLY A 9 24.47 2.93 3.23
C GLY A 9 23.35 3.02 4.28
N VAL A 10 22.68 1.91 4.62
CA VAL A 10 21.62 1.88 5.64
C VAL A 10 22.17 1.32 6.96
N ASN A 11 22.21 2.15 8.01
CA ASN A 11 22.71 1.74 9.32
C ASN A 11 21.61 1.04 10.13
N GLN A 12 20.40 1.57 10.09
CA GLN A 12 19.20 1.05 10.75
C GLN A 12 18.03 0.98 9.77
N TYR A 13 17.12 0.01 9.93
CA TYR A 13 15.94 -0.08 9.03
C TYR A 13 15.02 1.13 9.11
N LEU A 14 15.06 1.88 10.22
CA LEU A 14 14.33 3.14 10.37
C LEU A 14 14.78 4.19 9.35
N ASP A 15 16.04 4.14 8.89
CA ASP A 15 16.61 5.06 7.91
C ASP A 15 15.92 4.95 6.53
N LEU A 16 15.13 3.89 6.30
CA LEU A 16 14.35 3.70 5.07
C LEU A 16 13.04 4.51 5.05
N ILE A 17 12.66 5.18 6.15
CA ILE A 17 11.42 5.96 6.23
C ILE A 17 11.66 7.38 5.71
N THR A 18 10.84 7.82 4.76
CA THR A 18 10.81 9.21 4.27
C THR A 18 9.41 9.77 4.42
N TYR A 19 9.28 10.90 5.13
CA TYR A 19 8.03 11.64 5.21
C TYR A 19 7.84 12.51 3.96
N VAL A 20 6.65 12.45 3.39
CA VAL A 20 6.25 13.27 2.23
C VAL A 20 4.98 14.05 2.58
N THR A 21 4.64 15.04 1.76
CA THR A 21 3.40 15.79 1.93
C THR A 21 2.19 14.85 1.94
N ASP A 22 1.34 15.03 2.96
CA ASP A 22 0.13 14.24 3.13
C ASP A 22 -0.84 14.45 1.95
N ARG A 23 -1.76 13.51 1.76
CA ARG A 23 -2.78 13.59 0.72
C ARG A 23 -3.90 14.54 1.18
N PRO A 24 -4.33 15.51 0.34
CA PRO A 24 -5.54 16.28 0.63
C PRO A 24 -6.75 15.36 0.86
N GLY A 25 -7.44 15.54 1.99
CA GLY A 25 -8.59 14.72 2.37
C GLY A 25 -8.26 13.33 2.92
N HIS A 26 -7.05 13.12 3.45
CA HIS A 26 -6.72 11.88 4.16
C HIS A 26 -7.46 11.82 5.51
N ASP A 27 -8.46 10.94 5.59
CA ASP A 27 -9.16 10.67 6.85
C ASP A 27 -8.19 10.05 7.87
N VAL A 28 -8.11 10.65 9.05
CA VAL A 28 -7.11 10.30 10.08
C VAL A 28 -7.39 8.97 10.77
N ARG A 29 -8.67 8.54 10.81
CA ARG A 29 -9.07 7.35 11.55
C ARG A 29 -10.28 6.66 10.95
N TYR A 30 -10.10 5.40 10.61
CA TYR A 30 -11.17 4.45 10.41
C TYR A 30 -11.16 3.40 11.52
N ALA A 31 -12.34 3.06 12.03
CA ALA A 31 -12.53 1.97 12.97
C ALA A 31 -13.90 1.34 12.72
N ILE A 32 -13.94 0.01 12.70
CA ILE A 32 -15.16 -0.78 12.45
C ILE A 32 -15.47 -1.61 13.69
N ASP A 33 -16.73 -1.62 14.08
CA ASP A 33 -17.27 -2.59 15.04
C ASP A 33 -17.85 -3.80 14.28
N ALA A 34 -17.16 -4.94 14.38
CA ALA A 34 -17.56 -6.19 13.73
C ALA A 34 -18.41 -7.11 14.64
N SER A 35 -18.85 -6.63 15.81
CA SER A 35 -19.59 -7.46 16.79
C SER A 35 -20.88 -8.06 16.23
N LYS A 36 -21.51 -7.39 15.25
CA LYS A 36 -22.73 -7.89 14.60
C LYS A 36 -22.47 -9.20 13.84
N ILE A 37 -21.46 -9.22 12.96
CA ILE A 37 -21.17 -10.39 12.13
C ILE A 37 -20.61 -11.54 12.97
N GLU A 38 -19.86 -11.24 14.03
CA GLU A 38 -19.42 -12.24 15.00
C GLU A 38 -20.60 -12.92 15.69
N ARG A 39 -21.56 -12.14 16.21
CA ARG A 39 -22.71 -12.69 16.92
C ARG A 39 -23.69 -13.44 16.00
N GLU A 40 -23.97 -12.89 14.83
CA GLU A 40 -25.04 -13.39 13.96
C GLU A 40 -24.58 -14.52 13.05
N LEU A 41 -23.31 -14.50 12.61
CA LEU A 41 -22.77 -15.48 11.67
C LEU A 41 -21.62 -16.32 12.26
N GLY A 42 -21.19 -16.03 13.49
CA GLY A 42 -20.04 -16.71 14.09
C GLY A 42 -18.70 -16.36 13.44
N TRP A 43 -18.66 -15.33 12.58
CA TRP A 43 -17.44 -14.96 11.88
C TRP A 43 -16.40 -14.41 12.85
N LYS A 44 -15.16 -14.88 12.71
CA LYS A 44 -13.99 -14.36 13.41
C LYS A 44 -12.81 -14.31 12.43
N PRO A 45 -11.90 -13.35 12.55
CA PRO A 45 -10.69 -13.35 11.75
C PRO A 45 -9.82 -14.56 12.12
N GLU A 46 -9.32 -15.25 11.10
CA GLU A 46 -8.35 -16.34 11.29
C GLU A 46 -6.92 -15.82 11.52
N GLU A 47 -6.63 -14.61 11.04
CA GLU A 47 -5.32 -13.96 11.15
C GLU A 47 -5.36 -12.78 12.13
N THR A 48 -4.25 -12.59 12.84
CA THR A 48 -3.91 -11.31 13.48
C THR A 48 -3.21 -10.40 12.48
N PHE A 49 -3.00 -9.13 12.84
CA PHE A 49 -2.22 -8.23 12.01
C PHE A 49 -0.79 -8.74 11.78
N GLU A 50 -0.12 -9.24 12.82
CA GLU A 50 1.26 -9.71 12.79
C GLU A 50 1.43 -10.95 11.89
N SER A 51 0.50 -11.89 11.97
CA SER A 51 0.51 -13.09 11.13
C SER A 51 0.17 -12.76 9.68
N GLY A 52 -0.85 -11.93 9.46
CA GLY A 52 -1.24 -11.47 8.13
C GLY A 52 -0.15 -10.67 7.42
N ILE A 53 0.48 -9.71 8.09
CA ILE A 53 1.53 -8.87 7.47
C ILE A 53 2.78 -9.69 7.13
N ARG A 54 3.16 -10.66 7.98
CA ARG A 54 4.26 -11.58 7.67
C ARG A 54 3.98 -12.40 6.40
N LYS A 55 2.82 -13.06 6.34
CA LYS A 55 2.39 -13.84 5.16
C LYS A 55 2.33 -12.98 3.91
N THR A 56 1.91 -11.72 4.05
CA THR A 56 1.88 -10.75 2.95
C THR A 56 3.30 -10.47 2.43
N VAL A 57 4.26 -10.16 3.31
CA VAL A 57 5.66 -9.92 2.89
C VAL A 57 6.26 -11.15 2.21
N GLU A 58 6.06 -12.34 2.79
CA GLU A 58 6.50 -13.61 2.21
C GLU A 58 5.90 -13.84 0.82
N TRP A 59 4.62 -13.54 0.64
CA TRP A 59 3.96 -13.65 -0.65
C TRP A 59 4.62 -12.73 -1.69
N TYR A 60 4.87 -11.45 -1.36
CA TYR A 60 5.52 -10.53 -2.31
C TYR A 60 6.94 -10.96 -2.68
N LEU A 61 7.71 -11.51 -1.74
CA LEU A 61 9.05 -12.04 -2.01
C LEU A 61 9.00 -13.25 -2.95
N ASN A 62 8.03 -14.14 -2.76
CA ASN A 62 7.88 -15.38 -3.53
C ASN A 62 7.18 -15.19 -4.89
N ASN A 63 6.49 -14.07 -5.11
CA ASN A 63 5.66 -13.83 -6.30
C ASN A 63 6.20 -12.71 -7.20
N LYS A 64 7.53 -12.63 -7.38
CA LYS A 64 8.18 -11.61 -8.22
C LYS A 64 7.60 -11.47 -9.61
N GLN A 65 7.35 -12.60 -10.28
CA GLN A 65 6.80 -12.60 -11.62
C GLN A 65 5.42 -11.92 -11.70
N TRP A 66 4.62 -12.02 -10.63
CA TRP A 66 3.29 -11.42 -10.58
C TRP A 66 3.38 -9.90 -10.52
N TRP A 67 4.05 -9.34 -9.50
CA TRP A 67 4.09 -7.88 -9.35
C TRP A 67 4.96 -7.19 -10.40
N SER A 68 5.94 -7.88 -10.99
CA SER A 68 6.77 -7.31 -12.06
C SER A 68 5.95 -6.95 -13.29
N ARG A 69 4.86 -7.69 -13.59
CA ARG A 69 3.94 -7.36 -14.69
C ARG A 69 3.02 -6.20 -14.35
N VAL A 70 2.68 -5.99 -13.07
CA VAL A 70 1.90 -4.81 -12.67
C VAL A 70 2.71 -3.53 -12.85
N LEU A 71 4.04 -3.63 -12.71
CA LEU A 71 4.98 -2.51 -12.85
C LEU A 71 5.52 -2.33 -14.28
N ASP A 72 5.07 -3.12 -15.27
CA ASP A 72 5.64 -3.13 -16.63
C ASP A 72 5.27 -1.93 -17.51
N GLY A 73 4.60 -0.92 -16.93
CA GLY A 73 4.21 0.31 -17.59
C GLY A 73 2.75 0.35 -18.05
N SER A 74 2.01 -0.74 -17.91
CA SER A 74 0.54 -0.73 -18.08
C SER A 74 -0.20 0.07 -16.98
N TYR A 75 0.47 0.34 -15.85
CA TYR A 75 0.01 1.23 -14.79
C TYR A 75 0.97 2.41 -14.65
N ALA A 76 0.48 3.65 -14.80
CA ALA A 76 1.30 4.86 -14.91
C ALA A 76 2.11 5.19 -13.64
N GLY A 77 1.77 4.60 -12.49
CA GLY A 77 2.48 4.79 -11.21
C GLY A 77 2.46 6.24 -10.70
N GLU A 78 1.74 7.12 -11.37
CA GLU A 78 1.63 8.53 -11.02
C GLU A 78 0.75 8.70 -9.78
N ARG A 79 1.08 9.70 -8.95
CA ARG A 79 0.28 10.03 -7.78
C ARG A 79 -1.03 10.66 -8.25
N LEU A 80 -2.11 9.87 -8.27
CA LEU A 80 -3.46 10.31 -8.65
C LEU A 80 -4.12 11.32 -7.67
N GLY A 81 -3.40 11.74 -6.63
CA GLY A 81 -3.87 12.70 -5.61
C GLY A 81 -3.01 13.97 -5.51
N GLY A 82 -2.27 14.33 -6.56
CA GLY A 82 -1.62 15.64 -6.66
C GLY A 82 -2.64 16.75 -6.91
N ALA A 83 -2.40 17.95 -6.37
CA ALA A 83 -3.26 19.13 -6.56
C ALA A 83 -3.27 19.68 -8.01
N LEU A 84 -2.52 19.06 -8.92
CA LEU A 84 -2.57 19.34 -10.34
C LEU A 84 -3.32 18.17 -10.99
N GLY A 85 -4.64 18.32 -11.11
CA GLY A 85 -5.39 17.57 -12.11
C GLY A 85 -4.82 17.84 -13.51
N PRO A 86 -5.19 17.05 -14.54
CA PRO A 86 -4.71 17.29 -15.88
C PRO A 86 -4.98 18.74 -16.27
N VAL A 87 -3.92 19.46 -16.66
CA VAL A 87 -4.07 20.72 -17.37
C VAL A 87 -4.73 20.34 -18.69
N VAL A 88 -6.04 20.54 -18.78
CA VAL A 88 -6.76 20.50 -20.05
C VAL A 88 -6.18 21.64 -20.87
N THR A 89 -5.23 21.34 -21.74
CA THR A 89 -4.79 22.30 -22.75
C THR A 89 -5.94 22.50 -23.73
N GLU A 90 -6.20 23.74 -24.13
CA GLU A 90 -7.32 24.20 -24.98
C GLU A 90 -7.51 23.48 -26.35
N LYS A 91 -6.72 22.45 -26.66
CA LYS A 91 -6.77 21.74 -27.94
C LYS A 91 -7.89 20.69 -28.10
N GLU A 92 -8.74 20.46 -27.11
CA GLU A 92 -9.86 19.51 -27.22
C GLU A 92 -11.25 20.16 -27.27
N ILE A 93 -11.31 21.49 -27.43
CA ILE A 93 -12.54 22.18 -27.84
C ILE A 93 -12.33 22.76 -29.24
N LYS A 94 -12.27 21.87 -30.23
CA LYS A 94 -12.80 22.01 -31.61
C LYS A 94 -12.47 20.80 -32.45
#